data_AF-A0AAW2RNH8-F1
#
_entry.id   AF-A0AAW2RNH8-F1
#
_cell.length_a   1.000
_cell.length_b   1.000
_cell.length_c   1.000
_cell.angle_alpha   90.00
_cell.angle_beta   90.00
_cell.angle_gamma   90.00
#
_symmetry.space_group_name_H-M   'P 1'
#
loop_
_entity.id
_entity.type
_entity.pdbx_description
1 polymer ?
#
loop_
_entity_poly.entity_id
_entity_poly.type
_entity_poly.pdbx_seq_one_letter_code
_entity_poly.pdbx_strand_id
1 'polypeptide(L)'
;MATAIVRSGLRSALRGGASAPRVSAASKRSFASSSHHDEAAEASKWEKITYLAIAACSVLSIYNLSKGHPHHELPPPYQYLHIRNKEFPWGTLIMILLGVWLTYFL
;
A
#
# COMPACT_ATOMS: atom_id res chain seq x y z
N MET A 1 16.00 -13.00 -21.01
CA MET A 1 17.19 -13.26 -20.17
C MET A 1 16.88 -14.49 -19.33
N ALA A 2 17.67 -15.51 -19.13
CA ALA A 2 18.91 -16.00 -19.70
C ALA A 2 18.99 -17.46 -19.21
N THR A 3 19.60 -18.29 -20.04
CA THR A 3 19.94 -19.71 -19.90
C THR A 3 20.39 -20.23 -18.52
N ALA A 4 20.05 -21.50 -18.30
CA ALA A 4 20.91 -22.56 -17.75
C ALA A 4 21.28 -22.56 -16.25
N ILE A 5 20.62 -23.43 -15.48
CA ILE A 5 21.29 -24.26 -14.45
C ILE A 5 20.69 -25.67 -14.49
N VAL A 6 21.12 -26.47 -15.46
CA VAL A 6 21.04 -27.93 -15.37
C VAL A 6 22.48 -28.43 -15.47
N ARG A 7 23.00 -28.96 -14.36
CA ARG A 7 24.12 -29.92 -14.18
C ARG A 7 24.83 -29.62 -12.86
N SER A 8 24.59 -30.44 -11.84
CA SER A 8 25.66 -31.04 -11.00
C SER A 8 25.05 -31.68 -9.75
N GLY A 9 24.62 -32.95 -9.88
CA GLY A 9 24.26 -33.79 -8.73
C GLY A 9 24.92 -35.17 -8.73
N LEU A 10 25.56 -35.59 -9.84
CA LEU A 10 26.00 -36.98 -9.99
C LEU A 10 27.46 -37.24 -9.61
N ARG A 11 28.24 -36.22 -9.20
CA ARG A 11 29.65 -36.42 -8.82
C ARG A 11 29.86 -36.80 -7.34
N SER A 12 28.82 -36.73 -6.50
CA SER A 12 28.97 -37.04 -5.06
C SER A 12 28.83 -38.54 -4.73
N ALA A 13 28.40 -39.38 -5.67
CA ALA A 13 28.13 -40.80 -5.41
C ALA A 13 29.35 -41.72 -5.58
N LEU A 14 30.50 -41.21 -6.08
CA LEU A 14 31.65 -42.06 -6.45
C LEU A 14 32.93 -41.80 -5.64
N ARG A 15 32.89 -40.97 -4.58
CA ARG A 15 34.04 -40.74 -3.67
C ARG A 15 33.76 -40.98 -2.18
N GLY A 16 32.74 -41.78 -1.86
CA GLY A 16 32.35 -42.10 -0.48
C GLY A 16 32.66 -43.54 -0.08
N GLY A 17 33.80 -44.10 -0.50
CA GLY A 17 34.29 -45.38 -0.01
C GLY A 17 35.19 -45.19 1.22
N ALA A 18 34.94 -45.97 2.26
CA ALA A 18 35.69 -46.13 3.51
C ALA A 18 35.46 -45.07 4.64
N SER A 19 34.80 -45.55 5.70
CA SER A 19 35.00 -45.24 7.12
C SER A 19 35.09 -43.78 7.56
N ALA A 20 33.97 -43.22 8.03
CA ALA A 20 33.97 -42.08 8.94
C ALA A 20 32.93 -42.29 10.07
N PRO A 21 33.28 -41.98 11.34
CA PRO A 21 32.41 -42.20 12.48
C PRO A 21 31.18 -41.29 12.39
N ARG A 22 30.07 -41.77 12.94
CA ARG A 22 28.76 -41.10 12.96
C ARG A 22 28.88 -39.68 13.50
N VAL A 23 29.08 -38.71 12.60
CA VAL A 23 28.83 -37.30 12.87
C VAL A 23 27.33 -37.22 13.13
N SER A 24 26.96 -36.93 14.39
CA SER A 24 25.59 -36.63 14.80
C SER A 24 24.94 -35.82 13.71
N ALA A 25 23.86 -36.37 13.14
CA ALA A 25 23.08 -35.70 12.10
C ALA A 25 22.83 -34.29 12.60
N ALA A 26 23.54 -33.32 12.01
CA ALA A 26 23.35 -31.91 12.34
C ALA A 26 21.85 -31.70 12.28
N SER A 27 21.25 -31.32 13.41
CA SER A 27 19.82 -31.04 13.51
C SER A 27 19.49 -30.23 12.27
N LYS A 28 18.79 -30.86 11.31
CA LYS A 28 18.36 -30.17 10.10
C LYS A 28 17.46 -29.09 10.65
N ARG A 29 17.99 -27.87 10.77
CA ARG A 29 17.22 -26.66 10.95
C ARG A 29 16.20 -26.68 9.83
N SER A 30 15.00 -27.15 10.18
CA SER A 30 13.84 -27.15 9.31
C SER A 30 13.51 -25.67 9.13
N PHE A 31 14.08 -25.07 8.09
CA PHE A 31 13.51 -23.81 7.61
C PHE A 31 12.05 -24.13 7.29
N ALA A 32 11.13 -23.39 7.90
CA ALA A 32 9.70 -23.57 7.69
C ALA A 32 9.39 -23.38 6.19
N SER A 33 9.38 -24.48 5.45
CA SER A 33 9.14 -24.51 4.00
C SER A 33 8.07 -25.54 3.64
N SER A 34 7.16 -25.86 4.56
CA SER A 34 5.91 -26.56 4.24
C SER A 34 4.91 -25.54 3.69
N SER A 35 5.17 -25.03 2.48
CA SER A 35 4.64 -23.73 2.03
C SER A 35 3.85 -23.81 0.72
N HIS A 36 3.09 -24.87 0.47
CA HIS A 36 2.30 -24.96 -0.79
C HIS A 36 0.80 -25.21 -0.59
N HIS A 37 0.41 -25.93 0.46
CA HIS A 37 -1.01 -26.13 0.79
C HIS A 37 -1.55 -24.98 1.65
N ASP A 38 -0.73 -24.45 2.56
CA ASP A 38 -1.16 -23.42 3.53
C ASP A 38 -1.20 -22.02 2.90
N GLU A 39 -0.24 -21.67 2.03
CA GLU A 39 -0.18 -20.36 1.37
C GLU A 39 -1.43 -20.05 0.52
N ALA A 40 -1.94 -21.04 -0.22
CA ALA A 40 -3.13 -20.87 -1.05
C ALA A 40 -4.40 -20.70 -0.19
N ALA A 41 -4.50 -21.43 0.92
CA ALA A 41 -5.59 -21.29 1.87
C ALA A 41 -5.52 -19.95 2.61
N GLU A 42 -4.32 -19.50 2.96
CA GLU A 42 -4.08 -18.19 3.57
C GLU A 42 -4.40 -17.04 2.62
N ALA A 43 -3.96 -17.11 1.37
CA ALA A 43 -4.31 -16.13 0.34
C ALA A 43 -5.83 -16.06 0.11
N SER A 44 -6.50 -17.21 0.02
CA SER A 44 -7.96 -17.29 -0.14
C SER A 44 -8.71 -16.71 1.06
N LYS A 45 -8.16 -16.83 2.27
CA LYS A 45 -8.72 -16.22 3.48
C LYS A 45 -8.61 -14.70 3.41
N TRP A 46 -7.42 -14.18 3.09
CA TRP A 46 -7.20 -12.74 2.98
C TRP A 46 -8.03 -12.12 1.87
N GLU A 47 -8.19 -12.80 0.74
CA GLU A 47 -9.07 -12.38 -0.34
C GLU A 47 -10.51 -12.16 0.14
N LYS A 48 -11.08 -13.12 0.89
CA LYS A 48 -12.43 -12.99 1.46
C LYS A 48 -12.55 -11.84 2.45
N ILE A 49 -11.55 -11.66 3.31
CA ILE A 49 -11.49 -10.54 4.25
C ILE A 49 -11.46 -9.21 3.49
N THR A 50 -10.67 -9.12 2.44
CA THR A 50 -10.57 -7.92 1.61
C THR A 50 -11.89 -7.62 0.91
N TYR A 51 -12.59 -8.61 0.34
CA TYR A 51 -13.92 -8.36 -0.24
C TYR A 51 -14.93 -7.87 0.79
N LEU A 52 -14.90 -8.41 2.01
CA LEU A 52 -15.74 -7.92 3.10
C LEU A 52 -15.38 -6.48 3.48
N ALA A 53 -14.08 -6.15 3.53
CA ALA A 53 -13.61 -4.79 3.79
C ALA A 53 -14.04 -3.82 2.69
N ILE A 54 -13.93 -4.20 1.42
CA ILE A 54 -14.38 -3.40 0.28
C ILE A 54 -15.87 -3.11 0.42
N ALA A 55 -16.71 -4.13 0.62
CA ALA A 55 -18.15 -3.95 0.77
C ALA A 55 -18.49 -3.02 1.95
N ALA A 56 -17.86 -3.24 3.11
CA ALA A 56 -18.08 -2.41 4.29
C ALA A 56 -17.66 -0.94 4.06
N CYS A 57 -16.48 -0.71 3.48
CA CYS A 57 -15.99 0.63 3.15
C CYS A 57 -16.86 1.33 2.12
N SER A 58 -17.36 0.61 1.10
CA SER A 58 -18.29 1.16 0.11
C SER A 58 -19.60 1.58 0.75
N VAL A 59 -20.20 0.74 1.60
CA VAL A 59 -21.44 1.07 2.33
C VAL A 59 -21.23 2.28 3.24
N LEU A 60 -20.13 2.30 4.00
CA LEU A 60 -19.80 3.42 4.89
C LEU A 60 -19.58 4.72 4.10
N SER A 61 -18.95 4.63 2.93
CA SER A 61 -18.77 5.78 2.04
C SER A 61 -20.11 6.31 1.54
N ILE A 62 -20.98 5.43 1.04
CA ILE A 62 -22.33 5.82 0.60
C ILE A 62 -23.09 6.48 1.76
N TYR A 63 -23.05 5.88 2.95
CA TYR A 63 -23.71 6.44 4.14
C TYR A 63 -23.19 7.85 4.46
N ASN A 64 -21.87 8.05 4.55
CA ASN A 64 -21.29 9.35 4.89
C ASN A 64 -21.53 10.41 3.80
N LEU A 65 -21.40 10.05 2.53
CA LEU A 65 -21.62 10.98 1.40
C LEU A 65 -23.11 11.27 1.17
N SER A 66 -24.02 10.40 1.61
CA SER A 66 -25.47 10.65 1.50
C SER A 66 -25.97 11.76 2.44
N LYS A 67 -25.19 12.10 3.47
CA LYS A 67 -25.52 13.17 4.40
C LYS A 67 -25.10 14.50 3.78
N GLY A 68 -25.96 15.51 3.88
CA GLY A 68 -25.56 16.88 3.57
C GLY A 68 -24.43 17.33 4.51
N HIS A 69 -23.56 18.23 4.04
CA HIS A 69 -22.58 18.90 4.87
C HIS A 69 -23.16 20.24 5.35
N PRO A 70 -23.75 20.31 6.55
CA PRO A 70 -24.30 21.57 7.04
C PRO A 70 -23.16 22.56 7.24
N HIS A 71 -23.18 23.63 6.45
CA HIS A 71 -22.33 24.78 6.73
C HIS A 71 -22.88 25.45 7.98
N HIS A 72 -22.05 25.50 9.02
CA HIS A 72 -22.36 26.30 10.18
C HIS A 72 -22.42 27.77 9.76
N GLU A 73 -23.24 28.56 10.46
CA GLU A 73 -23.15 30.01 10.29
C GLU A 73 -21.72 30.46 10.55
N LEU A 74 -21.27 31.46 9.80
CA LEU A 74 -19.92 31.97 9.98
C LEU A 74 -19.78 32.42 11.43
N PRO A 75 -18.74 31.97 12.15
CA PRO A 75 -18.48 32.49 13.48
C PRO A 75 -18.31 34.01 13.38
N PRO A 76 -18.67 34.76 14.44
CA PRO A 76 -18.37 36.17 14.51
C PRO A 76 -16.91 36.44 14.12
N PRO A 77 -16.59 37.59 13.50
CA PRO A 77 -15.25 37.89 13.03
C PRO A 77 -14.31 38.13 14.21
N TYR A 78 -13.83 37.04 14.79
CA TYR A 78 -12.85 37.06 15.85
C TYR A 78 -11.51 37.53 15.30
N GLN A 79 -10.82 38.40 16.04
CA GLN A 79 -9.53 38.98 15.63
C GLN A 79 -8.43 37.93 15.38
N TYR A 80 -8.59 36.71 15.91
CA TYR A 80 -7.68 35.59 15.71
C TYR A 80 -8.04 34.69 14.52
N LEU A 81 -9.24 34.84 13.94
CA LEU A 81 -9.68 34.09 12.78
C LEU A 81 -9.33 34.89 11.52
N HIS A 82 -8.90 34.22 10.45
CA HIS A 82 -8.57 34.86 9.16
C HIS A 82 -7.44 35.90 9.20
N ILE A 83 -6.49 35.84 10.15
CA ILE A 83 -5.30 36.71 10.15
C ILE A 83 -4.45 36.45 8.89
N ARG A 84 -4.09 37.52 8.17
CA ARG A 84 -3.14 37.49 7.04
C ARG A 84 -1.96 38.42 7.33
N ASN A 85 -0.86 37.86 7.85
CA ASN A 85 0.38 38.61 8.11
C ASN A 85 1.23 38.82 6.85
N LYS A 86 1.06 37.95 5.84
CA LYS A 86 1.72 38.02 4.54
C LYS A 86 0.76 37.50 3.48
N GLU A 87 0.74 38.17 2.33
CA GLU A 87 -0.04 37.73 1.17
C GLU A 87 0.42 36.36 0.67
N PHE A 88 -0.55 35.48 0.37
CA PHE A 88 -0.23 34.20 -0.26
C PHE A 88 0.26 34.43 -1.69
N PRO A 89 1.32 33.73 -2.12
CA PRO A 89 1.92 33.96 -3.43
C PRO A 89 0.98 33.65 -4.61
N TRP A 90 -0.13 32.94 -4.39
CA TRP A 90 -1.14 32.61 -5.41
C TRP A 90 -2.37 33.54 -5.43
N GLY A 91 -2.56 34.41 -4.44
CA GLY A 91 -3.77 35.27 -4.34
C GLY A 91 -3.84 36.32 -5.45
N THR A 92 -2.70 36.93 -5.77
CA THR A 92 -2.59 37.96 -6.82
C THR A 92 -2.70 37.35 -8.23
N LEU A 93 -2.17 36.15 -8.45
CA LEU A 93 -2.22 35.48 -9.76
C LEU A 93 -3.67 35.13 -10.15
N ILE A 94 -4.48 34.65 -9.21
CA ILE A 94 -5.89 34.30 -9.45
C ILE A 94 -6.77 35.54 -9.72
N MET A 95 -6.57 36.65 -9.00
CA MET A 95 -7.32 37.89 -9.28
C MET A 95 -6.90 38.56 -10.60
N ILE A 96 -5.62 38.52 -10.95
CA ILE A 96 -5.14 39.02 -12.25
C ILE A 96 -5.68 38.16 -13.38
N LEU A 97 -5.61 36.83 -13.28
CA LEU A 97 -6.11 35.95 -14.35
C LEU A 97 -7.63 36.07 -14.53
N LEU A 98 -8.40 36.14 -13.45
CA LEU A 98 -9.86 36.34 -13.53
C LEU A 98 -10.23 37.75 -14.02
N GLY A 99 -9.54 38.79 -13.56
CA GLY A 99 -9.77 40.17 -14.01
C GLY A 99 -9.40 40.39 -15.47
N VAL A 100 -8.26 39.85 -15.91
CA VAL A 100 -7.80 39.88 -17.30
C VAL A 100 -8.79 39.11 -18.20
N TRP A 101 -9.24 37.93 -17.77
CA TRP A 101 -10.23 37.15 -18.52
C TRP A 101 -11.59 37.88 -18.64
N LEU A 102 -12.03 38.57 -17.58
CA LEU A 102 -13.26 39.37 -17.60
C LEU A 102 -13.15 40.60 -18.53
N THR A 103 -11.98 41.23 -18.61
CA THR A 103 -11.73 42.39 -19.50
C THR A 103 -11.58 42.02 -20.98
N TYR A 104 -11.23 40.77 -21.30
CA TYR A 104 -11.11 40.30 -22.68
C TYR A 104 -12.41 39.71 -23.25
N PHE A 105 -13.40 39.40 -22.39
CA PHE A 105 -14.69 38.81 -22.79
C PHE A 105 -15.89 39.77 -22.64
N LEU A 106 -15.64 41.05 -22.33
CA LEU A 106 -16.61 42.16 -22.37
C LEU A 106 -16.21 43.16 -23.45
#